data_AF-A0A965H242-F1
#
_entry.id   AF-A0A965H242-F1
#
_cell.length_a   1.000
_cell.length_b   1.000
_cell.length_c   1.000
_cell.angle_alpha   90.00
_cell.angle_beta   90.00
_cell.angle_gamma   90.00
#
_symmetry.space_group_name_H-M   'P 1'
#
loop_
_entity.id
_entity.type
_entity.pdbx_description
1 polymer ?
#
loop_
_entity_poly.entity_id
_entity_poly.type
_entity_poly.pdbx_seq_one_letter_code
_entity_poly.pdbx_strand_id
1 'polypeptide(L)'
;MTALSLQLTVADQQCAKLRHLLEEEFDALRTRNLDTFESLQPVKAALLADLATAVEEQCRQLASAEADPAVLTRWEGFRARMLECRDLHRRNEILILRKRDAIESALATLVGGFDPTSGVDVYDRLGRTNRPRRRNAYAQA
;
A
#
# COMPACT_ATOMS: atom_id res chain seq x y z
N MET A 1 -38.69 10.27 14.85
CA MET A 1 -37.51 9.96 14.01
C MET A 1 -38.00 9.21 12.79
N THR A 2 -37.79 9.75 11.59
CA THR A 2 -38.20 9.10 10.33
C THR A 2 -37.26 7.93 10.00
N ALA A 3 -37.72 6.94 9.22
CA ALA A 3 -36.89 5.80 8.81
C ALA A 3 -35.56 6.22 8.16
N LEU A 4 -35.59 7.29 7.35
CA LEU A 4 -34.42 7.92 6.72
C LEU A 4 -33.37 8.38 7.75
N SER A 5 -33.83 9.03 8.82
CA SER A 5 -32.94 9.52 9.88
C SER A 5 -32.24 8.39 10.65
N LEU A 6 -32.89 7.23 10.77
CA LEU A 6 -32.33 6.04 11.40
C LEU A 6 -31.28 5.39 10.50
N GLN A 7 -31.59 5.23 9.21
CA GLN A 7 -30.65 4.68 8.23
C GLN A 7 -29.35 5.50 8.16
N LEU A 8 -29.48 6.83 8.10
CA LEU A 8 -28.31 7.71 8.11
C LEU A 8 -27.50 7.64 9.41
N THR A 9 -28.15 7.37 10.54
CA THR A 9 -27.44 7.14 11.82
C THR A 9 -26.62 5.85 11.79
N VAL A 10 -27.15 4.78 11.20
CA VAL A 10 -26.41 3.52 11.04
C VAL A 10 -25.23 3.71 10.09
N ALA A 11 -25.44 4.39 8.96
CA ALA A 11 -24.38 4.72 8.01
C ALA A 11 -23.27 5.57 8.67
N ASP A 12 -23.64 6.54 9.51
CA ASP A 12 -22.69 7.34 10.30
C ASP A 12 -21.84 6.47 11.23
N GLN A 13 -22.45 5.50 11.91
CA GLN A 13 -21.75 4.57 12.78
C GLN A 13 -20.79 3.66 11.99
N GLN A 14 -21.21 3.17 10.82
CA GLN A 14 -20.36 2.37 9.94
C GLN A 14 -19.18 3.18 9.39
N CYS A 15 -19.42 4.44 9.02
CA CYS A 15 -18.36 5.36 8.59
C CYS A 15 -17.34 5.62 9.72
N ALA A 16 -17.80 5.82 10.96
CA ALA A 16 -16.92 5.96 12.11
C ALA A 16 -16.08 4.69 12.39
N LYS A 17 -16.68 3.51 12.23
CA LYS A 17 -15.96 2.21 12.33
C LYS A 17 -14.91 2.08 11.21
N LEU A 18 -15.26 2.42 9.98
CA LEU A 18 -14.34 2.40 8.85
C LEU A 18 -13.15 3.33 9.10
N ARG A 19 -13.40 4.54 9.61
CA ARG A 19 -12.35 5.49 9.97
C ARG A 19 -11.37 4.89 10.99
N HIS A 20 -11.90 4.28 12.05
CA HIS A 20 -11.07 3.62 13.08
C HIS A 20 -10.23 2.50 12.47
N LEU A 21 -10.85 1.64 11.66
CA LEU A 21 -10.15 0.55 10.98
C LEU A 21 -9.02 1.06 10.10
N LEU A 22 -9.21 2.16 9.37
CA LEU A 22 -8.18 2.74 8.50
C LEU A 22 -7.00 3.31 9.30
N GLU A 23 -7.23 3.82 10.52
CA GLU A 23 -6.16 4.22 11.43
C GLU A 23 -5.41 2.99 11.99
N GLU A 24 -6.12 1.93 12.36
CA GLU A 24 -5.50 0.66 12.78
C GLU A 24 -4.66 0.03 11.66
N GLU A 25 -5.15 0.04 10.42
CA GLU A 25 -4.38 -0.37 9.25
C GLU A 25 -3.11 0.46 9.09
N PHE A 26 -3.20 1.78 9.27
CA PHE A 26 -2.04 2.67 9.18
C PHE A 26 -0.98 2.32 10.22
N ASP A 27 -1.40 2.07 11.46
CA ASP A 27 -0.50 1.69 12.55
C ASP A 27 0.13 0.31 12.33
N ALA A 28 -0.64 -0.67 11.85
CA ALA A 28 -0.14 -1.99 11.47
C ALA A 28 0.91 -1.87 10.35
N LEU A 29 0.63 -1.09 9.30
CA LEU A 29 1.57 -0.84 8.20
C LEU A 29 2.83 -0.12 8.70
N ARG A 30 2.69 0.87 9.58
CA ARG A 30 3.82 1.61 10.16
C ARG A 30 4.75 0.69 10.94
N THR A 31 4.19 -0.19 11.76
CA THR A 31 4.92 -1.15 12.61
C THR A 31 5.35 -2.43 11.89
N ARG A 32 5.03 -2.57 10.58
CA ARG A 32 5.29 -3.77 9.76
C ARG A 32 4.55 -5.02 10.26
N ASN A 33 3.47 -4.85 11.01
CA ASN A 33 2.61 -5.94 11.45
C ASN A 33 1.63 -6.31 10.33
N LEU A 34 2.13 -7.08 9.35
CA LEU A 34 1.34 -7.45 8.17
C LEU A 34 0.21 -8.42 8.51
N ASP A 35 0.38 -9.30 9.49
CA ASP A 35 -0.66 -10.22 9.93
C ASP A 35 -1.91 -9.47 10.43
N THR A 36 -1.71 -8.40 11.19
CA THR A 36 -2.81 -7.53 11.63
C THR A 36 -3.44 -6.81 10.45
N PHE A 37 -2.63 -6.24 9.55
CA PHE A 37 -3.15 -5.57 8.35
C PHE A 37 -4.01 -6.51 7.47
N GLU A 38 -3.55 -7.74 7.23
CA GLU A 38 -4.28 -8.75 6.46
C GLU A 38 -5.58 -9.16 7.16
N SER A 39 -5.55 -9.33 8.49
CA SER A 39 -6.74 -9.67 9.27
C SER A 39 -7.84 -8.59 9.23
N LEU A 40 -7.46 -7.32 8.98
CA LEU A 40 -8.40 -6.19 8.87
C LEU A 40 -9.05 -6.10 7.49
N GLN A 41 -8.45 -6.67 6.43
CA GLN A 41 -8.99 -6.61 5.05
C GLN A 41 -10.43 -7.15 4.91
N PRO A 42 -10.80 -8.33 5.43
CA PRO A 42 -12.18 -8.83 5.30
C PRO A 42 -13.18 -7.93 6.05
N VAL A 43 -12.79 -7.37 7.19
CA VAL A 43 -13.65 -6.46 7.98
C VAL A 43 -13.89 -5.16 7.20
N LYS A 44 -12.85 -4.60 6.60
CA LYS A 44 -12.96 -3.42 5.72
C LYS A 44 -13.87 -3.68 4.53
N ALA A 45 -13.71 -4.82 3.86
CA ALA A 45 -14.52 -5.20 2.71
C ALA A 45 -16.01 -5.30 3.06
N ALA A 46 -16.34 -5.95 4.19
CA ALA A 46 -17.71 -6.04 4.68
C ALA A 46 -18.31 -4.65 4.99
N LEU A 47 -17.56 -3.80 5.71
CA LEU A 47 -18.02 -2.43 6.02
C LEU A 47 -18.25 -1.58 4.76
N LEU A 48 -17.39 -1.69 3.76
CA LEU A 48 -17.55 -0.97 2.50
C LEU A 48 -18.75 -1.47 1.69
N ALA A 49 -19.01 -2.78 1.69
CA ALA A 49 -20.19 -3.34 1.06
C ALA A 49 -21.48 -2.82 1.72
N ASP A 50 -21.56 -2.86 3.05
CA ASP A 50 -22.71 -2.34 3.80
C ASP A 50 -22.94 -0.84 3.55
N LEU A 51 -21.85 -0.05 3.57
CA LEU A 51 -21.90 1.39 3.30
C LEU A 51 -22.35 1.67 1.86
N ALA A 52 -21.90 0.88 0.88
CA ALA A 52 -22.31 1.05 -0.51
C ALA A 52 -23.83 0.84 -0.67
N THR A 53 -24.39 -0.21 -0.06
CA THR A 53 -25.84 -0.45 -0.05
C THR A 53 -26.60 0.68 0.64
N ALA A 54 -26.11 1.15 1.79
CA ALA A 54 -26.75 2.25 2.52
C ALA A 54 -26.74 3.56 1.71
N VAL A 55 -25.63 3.87 1.05
CA VAL A 55 -25.48 5.05 0.18
C VAL A 55 -26.42 4.99 -1.01
N GLU A 56 -26.54 3.83 -1.67
CA GLU A 56 -27.44 3.66 -2.82
C GLU A 56 -28.90 3.90 -2.43
N GLU A 57 -29.34 3.31 -1.32
CA GLU A 57 -30.70 3.48 -0.80
C GLU A 57 -30.97 4.94 -0.42
N GLN A 58 -30.03 5.58 0.27
CA GLN A 58 -30.15 6.97 0.68
C GLN A 58 -30.22 7.92 -0.53
N CYS A 59 -29.42 7.69 -1.58
CA CYS A 59 -29.48 8.44 -2.83
C CYS A 59 -30.84 8.30 -3.52
N ARG A 60 -31.40 7.08 -3.56
CA ARG A 60 -32.71 6.82 -4.16
C ARG A 60 -33.82 7.57 -3.44
N GLN A 61 -33.75 7.62 -2.10
CA GLN A 61 -34.72 8.32 -1.26
C GLN A 61 -34.59 9.85 -1.36
N LEU A 62 -33.36 10.37 -1.40
CA LEU A 62 -33.10 11.81 -1.56
C LEU A 62 -33.47 12.35 -2.95
N ALA A 63 -33.48 11.50 -3.98
CA ALA A 63 -33.93 11.86 -5.32
C ALA A 63 -35.45 12.08 -5.43
N SER A 64 -36.23 11.68 -4.42
CA SER A 64 -37.66 11.99 -4.36
C SER A 64 -37.88 13.48 -4.02
N ALA A 65 -38.89 14.11 -4.63
CA ALA A 65 -39.07 15.57 -4.63
C ALA A 65 -39.43 16.21 -3.27
N GLU A 66 -39.46 15.44 -2.18
CA GLU A 66 -39.91 15.87 -0.84
C GLU A 66 -38.86 15.58 0.26
N ALA A 67 -37.57 15.62 -0.08
CA ALA A 67 -36.52 15.40 0.92
C ALA A 67 -36.49 16.53 1.97
N ASP A 68 -36.61 16.15 3.24
CA ASP A 68 -36.51 17.06 4.39
C ASP A 68 -35.14 17.77 4.41
N PRO A 69 -35.09 19.12 4.46
CA PRO A 69 -33.84 19.88 4.54
C PRO A 69 -32.89 19.41 5.66
N ALA A 70 -33.43 18.97 6.79
CA ALA A 70 -32.61 18.46 7.89
C ALA A 70 -31.91 17.15 7.55
N VAL A 71 -32.55 16.29 6.74
CA VAL A 71 -31.96 15.05 6.23
C VAL A 71 -30.87 15.36 5.21
N LEU A 72 -31.08 16.36 4.36
CA LEU A 72 -30.08 16.81 3.38
C LEU A 72 -28.80 17.33 4.05
N THR A 73 -28.92 18.22 5.03
CA THR A 73 -27.74 18.72 5.79
C THR A 73 -26.99 17.58 6.47
N ARG A 74 -27.72 16.62 7.04
CA ARG A 74 -27.09 15.47 7.68
C ARG A 74 -26.39 14.55 6.68
N TRP A 75 -26.96 14.39 5.49
CA TRP A 75 -26.35 13.65 4.38
C TRP A 75 -25.06 14.30 3.90
N GLU A 76 -25.02 15.62 3.79
CA GLU A 76 -23.78 16.35 3.47
C GLU A 76 -22.69 16.11 4.52
N GLY A 77 -23.06 16.12 5.81
CA GLY A 77 -22.15 15.79 6.91
C GLY A 77 -21.60 14.36 6.84
N PHE A 78 -22.46 13.38 6.51
CA PHE A 78 -22.03 12.01 6.25
C PHE A 78 -21.05 11.93 5.07
N ARG A 79 -21.36 12.59 3.95
CA ARG A 79 -20.51 12.62 2.75
C ARG A 79 -19.13 13.21 3.04
N ALA A 80 -19.05 14.26 3.87
CA ALA A 80 -17.79 14.82 4.31
C ALA A 80 -16.92 13.81 5.08
N ARG A 81 -17.53 13.02 5.99
CA ARG A 81 -16.83 11.94 6.71
C ARG A 81 -16.36 10.81 5.78
N MET A 82 -17.14 10.47 4.76
CA MET A 82 -16.72 9.50 3.75
C MET A 82 -15.53 9.98 2.92
N LEU A 83 -15.44 11.29 2.64
CA LEU A 83 -14.25 11.87 2.00
C LEU A 83 -13.01 11.77 2.90
N GLU A 84 -13.15 12.02 4.20
CA GLU A 84 -12.07 11.81 5.18
C GLU A 84 -11.59 10.35 5.19
N CYS A 85 -12.52 9.37 5.18
CA CYS A 85 -12.17 7.95 5.09
C CYS A 85 -11.40 7.62 3.80
N ARG A 86 -11.79 8.21 2.66
CA ARG A 86 -11.05 8.04 1.39
C ARG A 86 -9.63 8.57 1.50
N ASP A 87 -9.44 9.72 2.12
CA ASP A 87 -8.12 10.35 2.27
C ASP A 87 -7.22 9.53 3.22
N LEU A 88 -7.78 8.97 4.30
CA LEU A 88 -7.09 8.02 5.18
C LEU A 88 -6.69 6.73 4.43
N HIS A 89 -7.60 6.18 3.63
CA HIS A 89 -7.28 5.01 2.82
C HIS A 89 -6.16 5.28 1.81
N ARG A 90 -6.18 6.43 1.15
CA ARG A 90 -5.12 6.88 0.24
C ARG A 90 -3.77 7.03 0.96
N ARG A 91 -3.76 7.52 2.19
CA ARG A 91 -2.55 7.58 3.03
C ARG A 91 -1.95 6.19 3.24
N ASN A 92 -2.79 5.18 3.49
CA ASN A 92 -2.35 3.79 3.67
C ASN A 92 -1.76 3.21 2.38
N GLU A 93 -2.41 3.45 1.24
CA GLU A 93 -1.93 3.04 -0.08
C GLU A 93 -0.52 3.61 -0.39
N ILE A 94 -0.32 4.92 -0.17
CA ILE A 94 0.98 5.57 -0.38
C ILE A 94 2.07 4.91 0.47
N LEU A 95 1.75 4.53 1.72
CA LEU A 95 2.70 3.88 2.61
C LEU A 95 3.09 2.48 2.11
N ILE A 96 2.13 1.71 1.60
CA ILE A 96 2.36 0.39 1.01
C ILE A 96 3.26 0.51 -0.23
N LEU A 97 2.93 1.42 -1.15
CA LEU A 97 3.70 1.64 -2.39
C LEU A 97 5.16 1.98 -2.08
N ARG A 98 5.39 2.95 -1.18
CA ARG A 98 6.76 3.33 -0.77
C ARG A 98 7.55 2.16 -0.17
N LYS A 99 6.89 1.30 0.61
CA LYS A 99 7.54 0.12 1.18
C LYS A 99 7.90 -0.90 0.10
N ARG A 100 7.02 -1.12 -0.88
CA ARG A 100 7.29 -1.99 -2.02
C ARG A 100 8.47 -1.47 -2.84
N ASP A 101 8.48 -0.19 -3.18
CA ASP A 101 9.56 0.43 -3.96
C ASP A 101 10.92 0.31 -3.24
N ALA A 102 10.94 0.45 -1.90
CA ALA A 102 12.14 0.25 -1.11
C ALA A 102 12.64 -1.21 -1.13
N ILE A 103 11.73 -2.19 -1.10
CA ILE A 103 12.07 -3.62 -1.20
C ILE A 103 12.61 -3.93 -2.59
N GLU A 104 11.95 -3.46 -3.65
CA GLU A 104 12.38 -3.63 -5.03
C GLU A 104 13.77 -3.01 -5.27
N SER A 105 14.02 -1.81 -4.74
CA SER A 105 15.33 -1.14 -4.81
C SER A 105 16.43 -1.88 -4.04
N ALA A 106 16.12 -2.39 -2.84
CA ALA A 106 17.07 -3.18 -2.07
C ALA A 106 17.43 -4.49 -2.78
N LEU A 107 16.42 -5.19 -3.34
CA LEU A 107 16.63 -6.40 -4.14
C LEU A 107 17.45 -6.10 -5.41
N ALA A 108 17.16 -5.01 -6.11
CA ALA A 108 17.92 -4.60 -7.29
C ALA A 108 19.39 -4.30 -6.96
N THR A 109 19.68 -3.76 -5.76
CA THR A 109 21.06 -3.53 -5.30
C THR A 109 21.77 -4.82 -4.95
N LEU A 110 21.09 -5.76 -4.29
CA LEU A 110 21.64 -7.08 -3.95
C LEU A 110 21.91 -7.94 -5.20
N VAL A 111 21.01 -7.91 -6.18
CA VAL A 111 21.13 -8.66 -7.43
C VAL A 111 22.03 -7.95 -8.44
N GLY A 112 21.96 -6.62 -8.53
CA GLY A 112 22.79 -5.80 -9.43
C GLY A 112 24.23 -5.58 -8.95
N GLY A 113 24.53 -5.88 -7.68
CA GLY A 113 25.90 -6.04 -7.19
C GLY A 113 26.56 -7.36 -7.64
N PHE A 114 25.77 -8.28 -8.19
CA PHE A 114 26.21 -9.50 -8.85
C PHE A 114 26.18 -9.28 -10.37
N ASP A 115 27.06 -8.43 -10.86
CA ASP A 115 27.27 -8.30 -12.29
C ASP A 115 27.86 -9.63 -12.83
N PRO A 116 27.16 -10.36 -13.73
CA PRO A 116 27.68 -11.60 -14.32
C PRO A 116 28.88 -11.35 -15.26
N THR A 117 29.13 -10.09 -15.64
CA THR A 117 30.29 -9.72 -16.46
C THR A 117 31.55 -9.45 -15.61
N SER A 118 31.42 -9.29 -14.29
CA SER A 118 32.54 -9.26 -13.34
C SER A 118 32.93 -10.64 -12.79
N GLY A 119 32.46 -11.72 -13.42
CA GLY A 119 32.93 -13.09 -13.18
C GLY A 119 34.29 -13.44 -13.80
N VAL A 120 34.91 -12.55 -14.59
CA VAL A 120 36.12 -12.88 -15.38
C VAL A 120 37.43 -12.31 -14.81
N ASP A 121 37.43 -11.26 -13.97
CA ASP A 121 38.70 -10.62 -13.51
C ASP A 121 39.19 -11.06 -12.11
N VAL A 122 38.55 -12.04 -11.46
CA VAL A 122 39.02 -12.57 -10.15
C VAL A 122 39.77 -13.90 -10.29
N TYR A 123 39.53 -14.67 -11.37
CA TYR A 123 40.27 -15.91 -11.62
C TYR A 123 41.56 -15.73 -12.42
N ASP A 124 41.72 -14.64 -13.18
CA ASP A 124 42.92 -14.43 -14.01
C ASP A 124 44.13 -13.94 -13.18
N ARG A 125 43.89 -13.44 -11.95
CA ARG A 125 44.95 -12.86 -11.10
C ARG A 125 45.63 -13.85 -10.14
N LEU A 126 45.20 -15.12 -10.09
CA LEU A 126 45.88 -16.18 -9.34
C LEU A 126 46.72 -17.13 -10.23
N GLY A 127 46.66 -16.96 -11.56
CA GLY A 127 47.27 -17.91 -12.51
C GLY A 127 48.55 -17.45 -13.21
N ARG A 128 48.98 -16.19 -13.10
CA ARG A 128 50.14 -15.68 -13.88
C ARG A 128 51.20 -14.95 -13.08
N THR A 129 51.71 -15.60 -12.03
CA THR A 129 53.02 -15.27 -11.46
C THR A 129 53.82 -16.55 -11.15
N ASN A 130 54.34 -17.21 -12.18
CA ASN A 130 55.73 -17.69 -12.19
C ASN A 130 56.10 -18.39 -13.50
N ARG A 131 56.86 -17.68 -14.35
CA ARG A 131 57.98 -18.34 -15.04
C ARG A 131 59.21 -17.43 -15.01
N PRO A 132 60.11 -17.62 -14.04
CA PRO A 132 61.40 -16.94 -14.06
C PRO A 132 62.35 -17.63 -15.04
N ARG A 133 63.01 -16.79 -15.86
CA ARG A 133 64.36 -16.86 -16.44
C ARG A 133 64.80 -18.13 -17.18
N ARG A 134 65.37 -17.96 -18.38
CA ARG A 134 66.84 -17.99 -18.58
C ARG A 134 67.27 -17.19 -19.82
N ARG A 135 68.17 -16.22 -19.60
CA ARG A 135 69.15 -15.79 -20.60
C ARG A 135 70.24 -16.86 -20.69
N ASN A 136 70.63 -17.23 -21.90
CA ASN A 136 71.97 -17.66 -22.34
C ASN A 136 71.90 -17.63 -23.89
N ALA A 137 72.48 -16.67 -24.61
CA ALA A 137 73.90 -16.35 -24.81
C ALA A 137 74.63 -17.36 -25.74
N TYR A 138 74.87 -16.88 -26.98
CA TYR A 138 75.91 -17.18 -27.98
C TYR A 138 76.07 -18.59 -28.61
N ALA A 139 76.01 -18.63 -29.96
CA ALA A 139 77.00 -19.20 -30.91
C ALA A 139 76.50 -18.93 -32.35
N GLN A 140 77.03 -17.94 -33.08
CA GLN A 140 78.12 -18.05 -34.08
C GLN A 140 77.80 -18.93 -35.30
N ALA A 141 77.66 -18.28 -36.46
CA ALA A 141 78.42 -18.48 -37.71
C ALA A 141 77.55 -18.17 -38.93
#